data_AF-A0A2N2K1C4-F1
#
_entry.id   AF-A0A2N2K1C4-F1
#
_cell.length_a   1.000
_cell.length_b   1.000
_cell.length_c   1.000
_cell.angle_alpha   90.00
_cell.angle_beta   90.00
_cell.angle_gamma   90.00
#
_symmetry.space_group_name_H-M   'P 1'
#
loop_
_entity.id
_entity.type
_entity.pdbx_description
1 polymer ?
#
loop_
_entity_poly.entity_id
_entity_poly.type
_entity_poly.pdbx_seq_one_letter_code
_entity_poly.pdbx_strand_id
1 'polypeptide(L)' 'MDEDRLLTVQEIADYLSVPKSFVYGKTRTGEIPTVRVGRKYCRFSLQAIKEWLKGQQEAAAQ' A
#
# COMPACT_ATOMS: atom_id res chain seq x y z
N MET A 1 -4.38 8.47 17.78
CA MET A 1 -5.79 8.14 17.49
C MET A 1 -5.98 8.41 16.00
N ASP A 2 -6.50 7.42 15.24
CA ASP A 2 -6.71 7.39 13.76
C ASP A 2 -5.60 6.83 12.83
N GLU A 3 -4.53 6.21 13.34
CA GLU A 3 -3.47 5.63 12.47
C GLU A 3 -3.83 4.27 11.84
N ASP A 4 -4.95 3.67 12.26
CA ASP A 4 -5.43 2.36 11.75
C ASP A 4 -6.42 2.51 10.57
N ARG A 5 -6.36 3.61 9.81
CA ARG A 5 -7.22 3.76 8.64
C ARG A 5 -6.81 2.78 7.55
N LEU A 6 -7.68 1.79 7.35
CA LEU A 6 -7.62 0.82 6.28
C LEU A 6 -8.09 1.44 4.96
N LEU A 7 -7.13 1.84 4.15
CA LEU A 7 -7.33 2.42 2.82
C LEU A 7 -7.64 1.35 1.79
N THR A 8 -8.34 1.75 0.74
CA THR A 8 -8.58 0.92 -0.43
C THR A 8 -7.44 1.02 -1.45
N VAL A 9 -7.41 0.10 -2.42
CA VAL A 9 -6.44 0.17 -3.54
C VAL A 9 -6.49 1.51 -4.28
N GLN A 10 -7.67 2.14 -4.31
CA GLN A 10 -7.88 3.40 -5.00
C GLN A 10 -7.32 4.58 -4.22
N GLU A 11 -7.52 4.60 -2.90
CA GLU A 11 -6.94 5.64 -2.05
C GLU A 11 -5.41 5.54 -1.99
N ILE A 12 -4.86 4.32 -1.98
CA ILE A 12 -3.39 4.15 -2.04
C ILE A 12 -2.82 4.54 -3.39
N ALA A 13 -3.51 4.22 -4.49
CA ALA A 13 -3.10 4.67 -5.82
C ALA A 13 -3.07 6.20 -5.90
N ASP A 14 -4.09 6.86 -5.37
CA ASP A 14 -4.18 8.32 -5.30
C ASP A 14 -3.08 8.92 -4.41
N TYR A 15 -2.88 8.36 -3.22
CA TYR A 15 -1.87 8.80 -2.25
C TYR A 15 -0.44 8.70 -2.80
N LEU A 16 -0.13 7.61 -3.49
CA LEU A 16 1.18 7.39 -4.13
C LEU A 16 1.30 8.14 -5.47
N SER A 17 0.21 8.74 -5.97
CA SER A 17 0.14 9.31 -7.32
C SER A 17 0.55 8.32 -8.42
N VAL A 18 0.18 7.04 -8.25
CA VAL A 18 0.47 5.94 -9.19
C VAL A 18 -0.81 5.31 -9.73
N PRO A 19 -0.80 4.73 -10.93
CA PRO A 19 -1.97 4.03 -11.46
C PRO A 19 -2.31 2.79 -10.61
N LYS A 20 -3.61 2.45 -10.51
CA LYS A 20 -4.08 1.23 -9.81
C LYS A 20 -3.37 -0.03 -10.29
N SER A 21 -3.02 -0.11 -11.58
CA SER A 21 -2.27 -1.24 -12.15
C SER A 21 -0.91 -1.44 -11.48
N PHE A 22 -0.24 -0.36 -11.07
CA PHE A 22 1.01 -0.44 -10.32
C PHE A 22 0.78 -1.04 -8.93
N VAL A 23 -0.26 -0.58 -8.23
CA VAL A 23 -0.64 -1.11 -6.92
C VAL A 23 -1.04 -2.59 -7.01
N TYR A 24 -1.80 -2.98 -8.03
CA TYR A 24 -2.13 -4.39 -8.30
C TYR A 24 -0.88 -5.23 -8.60
N GLY A 25 0.06 -4.68 -9.37
CA GLY A 25 1.36 -5.32 -9.65
C GLY A 25 2.12 -5.58 -8.36
N LYS A 26 2.27 -4.56 -7.51
CA LYS A 26 2.93 -4.67 -6.20
C LYS A 26 2.19 -5.58 -5.22
N THR A 27 0.86 -5.60 -5.28
CA THR A 27 0.02 -6.52 -4.49
C THR A 27 0.25 -7.97 -4.93
N ARG A 28 0.45 -8.20 -6.23
CA ARG A 28 0.72 -9.54 -6.79
C ARG A 28 2.14 -10.02 -6.48
N THR A 29 3.13 -9.12 -6.42
CA THR A 29 4.50 -9.45 -5.99
C THR A 29 4.62 -9.62 -4.48
N GLY A 30 3.62 -9.18 -3.71
CA GLY A 30 3.66 -9.22 -2.25
C GLY A 30 4.59 -8.17 -1.64
N GLU A 31 5.05 -7.20 -2.43
CA GLU A 31 5.92 -6.12 -1.95
C GLU A 31 5.15 -5.09 -1.14
N ILE A 32 3.89 -4.82 -1.51
CA ILE A 32 3.08 -3.83 -0.81
C ILE A 32 2.31 -4.50 0.34
N PRO A 33 2.34 -3.93 1.55
CA PRO A 33 1.63 -4.51 2.69
C PRO A 33 0.12 -4.37 2.51
N THR A 34 -0.54 -5.51 2.31
CA THR A 34 -2.00 -5.61 2.18
C THR A 34 -2.58 -6.41 3.33
N VAL A 35 -3.64 -5.89 3.93
CA VAL A 35 -4.42 -6.53 4.98
C VAL A 35 -5.65 -7.18 4.33
N ARG A 36 -5.73 -8.51 4.35
CA ARG A 36 -6.95 -9.20 3.90
C ARG A 36 -8.04 -9.07 4.97
N VAL A 37 -9.11 -8.37 4.63
CA VAL A 37 -10.30 -8.24 5.47
C VAL A 37 -11.38 -9.19 4.92
N GLY A 38 -11.39 -10.42 5.42
CA GLY A 38 -12.32 -11.46 5.00
C GLY A 38 -11.94 -12.15 3.67
N ARG A 39 -12.92 -12.83 3.04
CA ARG A 39 -12.68 -13.67 1.86
C ARG A 39 -12.45 -12.90 0.55
N LYS A 40 -12.90 -11.65 0.45
CA LYS A 40 -12.96 -10.91 -0.83
C LYS A 40 -12.34 -9.51 -0.80
N TYR A 41 -12.05 -8.95 0.39
CA TYR A 41 -11.58 -7.58 0.49
C TYR A 41 -10.11 -7.54 0.92
N CYS A 42 -9.30 -6.81 0.15
CA CYS A 42 -7.96 -6.41 0.54
C CYS A 42 -7.99 -4.92 0.89
N ARG A 43 -7.47 -4.59 2.06
CA ARG A 43 -7.28 -3.23 2.57
C ARG A 43 -5.79 -2.96 2.72
N PHE A 44 -5.44 -1.70 2.87
CA PHE A 44 -4.07 -1.24 3.01
C PHE A 44 -3.99 -0.39 4.26
N SER A 45 -3.13 -0.74 5.22
CA SER A 45 -2.94 0.12 6.38
C SER A 45 -2.03 1.29 5.98
N LEU A 46 -2.47 2.53 6.23
CA LEU A 46 -1.67 3.72 5.93
C LEU A 46 -0.28 3.65 6.59
N GLN A 47 -0.22 3.17 7.83
CA GLN A 47 1.03 3.04 8.58
C GLN A 47 2.00 2.08 7.88
N ALA A 48 1.52 0.89 7.51
CA ALA A 48 2.34 -0.10 6.80
C ALA A 48 2.82 0.42 5.43
N ILE A 49 1.98 1.16 4.70
CA ILE A 49 2.36 1.79 3.44
C ILE A 49 3.44 2.85 3.66
N LYS A 50 3.36 3.66 4.72
CA LYS A 50 4.40 4.65 5.06
C LYS A 50 5.74 3.98 5.37
N GLU A 51 5.73 2.88 6.13
CA GLU A 51 6.94 2.11 6.43
C GLU A 51 7.54 1.50 5.15
N TRP A 52 6.71 0.95 4.28
CA TRP A 52 7.14 0.44 2.99
C TRP A 52 7.73 1.53 2.09
N LEU A 53 7.09 2.70 2.01
CA LEU A 53 7.57 3.87 1.28
C LEU A 53 8.94 4.32 1.78
N LYS A 54 9.16 4.30 3.09
CA LYS A 54 10.45 4.66 3.70
C LYS A 54 11.55 3.72 3.22
N GLY A 55 11.30 2.41 3.23
CA GLY A 55 12.26 1.43 2.69
C GLY A 55 12.51 1.56 1.18
N GLN A 56 11.49 1.92 0.39
CA GLN A 56 11.64 2.17 -1.05
C GLN A 56 12.40 3.46 -1.35
N GLN A 57 12.21 4.53 -0.57
CA GLN A 57 13.01 5.75 -0.70
C GLN A 57 14.49 5.50 -0.42
N GLU A 58 14.80 4.69 0.60
CA GLU A 58 16.19 4.32 0.91
C GLU A 58 16.84 3.45 -0.19
N ALA A 59 16.05 2.67 -0.93
CA ALA A 59 16.52 1.87 -2.06
C ALA A 59 16.64 2.68 -3.37
N ALA A 60 15.82 3.71 -3.57
CA ALA A 60 15.89 4.58 -4.74
C ALA A 60 16.93 5.71 -4.61
N ALA A 61 17.41 5.98 -3.39
CA ALA A 61 18.42 7.00 -3.10
C ALA A 61 19.87 6.44 -3.04
N GLN A 62 20.09 5.17 -3.37
CA GLN A 62 21.42 4.53 -3.43
C GLN A 62 21.86 4.25 -4.86
#